data_AF-A0A815UQC5-F1
#
_entry.id   AF-A0A815UQC5-F1
#
_cell.length_a   1.000
_cell.length_b   1.000
_cell.length_c   1.000
_cell.angle_alpha   90.00
_cell.angle_beta   90.00
_cell.angle_gamma   90.00
#
_symmetry.space_group_name_H-M   'P 1'
#
loop_
_entity.id
_entity.type
_entity.pdbx_description
1 polymer ?
#
loop_
_entity_poly.entity_id
_entity_poly.type
_entity_poly.pdbx_seq_one_letter_code
_entity_poly.pdbx_strand_id
1 'polypeptide(L)'
;MNIFLHDLNQAYTTGQLLYDDDTNLRYLDYAVIEQQMSMTGASMFWLDVLHDCKLDQPLSLPYDRYRLSNEHRTGRGTPICFDFGQDLSHDFLIHASSNNISLEQLALATYYVFLFKLTNGEKDLCIGINTHGRYRDELNSIIGMFVNAIPLRCQLDPHLSFHQLTKHVQDNMINYIKYSYFPLQRILNQHPNISNPVFLDTSFDFVSSMKKDEENEIMIGDSRYSLLPYSIKIGGDEVMSKFDFILSFQHDLNLNEFSCTINASVDLFNAETVCIIAQRLQTMLHQQFTSFDCTPNKPVHELSIILSNERYLMQSLNNTQVSFPSSVTCIHHEFVYQVMKHPQKLAVELDEQSLTYCELLHYIQILSLTLLNEYHVFPGEIVCQCVERSLSMVIGIMAIEMSGGVYCPLSSRDPQHRLHALVEQTQSRLVLVHHLTTTKFYDDIVSLDIDSILNVNNINSDINYNCLSNVKVKGKEIAYIIFTSGSTGTPKAVQVRHKNFIDCMHSLAYINSFNKNDTVVQMTGCSFDIHVQEILGILLAGGTLIMLHPGGMIDFDYLSETLQNKQITYLHTVPSLLHSFFYFGRAE
;
A
#
# COMPACT_ATOMS: atom_id res chain seq x y z
N MET A 1 -41.78 -18.57 -8.86
CA MET A 1 -42.39 -19.15 -7.65
C MET A 1 -43.75 -18.51 -7.38
N ASN A 2 -43.86 -17.19 -7.27
CA ASN A 2 -45.13 -16.50 -6.97
C ASN A 2 -46.30 -16.88 -7.90
N ILE A 3 -46.06 -17.01 -9.22
CA ILE A 3 -47.07 -17.47 -10.19
C ILE A 3 -47.59 -18.86 -9.83
N PHE A 4 -46.69 -19.81 -9.59
CA PHE A 4 -47.05 -21.17 -9.18
C PHE A 4 -47.85 -21.19 -7.86
N LEU A 5 -47.45 -20.38 -6.87
CA LEU A 5 -48.16 -20.30 -5.60
C LEU A 5 -49.55 -19.69 -5.74
N HIS A 6 -49.72 -18.71 -6.63
CA HIS A 6 -51.02 -18.15 -6.97
C HIS A 6 -51.92 -19.20 -7.65
N ASP A 7 -51.39 -19.91 -8.63
CA ASP A 7 -52.10 -20.99 -9.33
C ASP A 7 -52.53 -22.11 -8.37
N LEU A 8 -51.62 -22.49 -7.45
CA LEU A 8 -51.88 -23.47 -6.42
C LEU A 8 -53.02 -23.02 -5.49
N ASN A 9 -52.97 -21.77 -5.01
CA ASN A 9 -54.02 -21.24 -4.15
C ASN A 9 -55.39 -21.24 -4.85
N GLN A 10 -55.44 -20.83 -6.12
CA GLN A 10 -56.69 -20.85 -6.88
C GLN A 10 -57.22 -22.27 -7.09
N ALA A 11 -56.34 -23.23 -7.41
CA ALA A 11 -56.72 -24.63 -7.56
C ALA A 11 -57.33 -25.20 -6.27
N TYR A 12 -56.73 -24.90 -5.11
CA TYR A 12 -57.26 -25.32 -3.81
C TYR A 12 -58.58 -24.65 -3.43
N THR A 13 -58.77 -23.38 -3.82
CA THR A 13 -59.96 -22.61 -3.43
C THR A 13 -61.16 -22.90 -4.33
N THR A 14 -60.93 -23.13 -5.62
CA THR A 14 -61.99 -23.24 -6.64
C THR A 14 -62.17 -24.66 -7.18
N GLY A 15 -61.21 -25.57 -6.94
CA GLY A 15 -61.20 -26.91 -7.53
C GLY A 15 -60.90 -26.94 -9.03
N GLN A 16 -60.52 -25.80 -9.63
CA GLN A 16 -60.18 -25.66 -11.05
C GLN A 16 -58.77 -25.10 -11.22
N LEU A 17 -58.03 -25.61 -12.20
CA LEU A 17 -56.76 -25.02 -12.61
C LEU A 17 -57.02 -23.75 -13.43
N LEU A 18 -56.23 -22.70 -13.21
CA LEU A 18 -56.33 -21.42 -13.92
C LEU A 18 -56.09 -21.52 -15.44
N TYR A 19 -55.32 -22.53 -15.86
CA TYR A 19 -54.75 -22.60 -17.21
C TYR A 19 -55.02 -23.97 -17.83
N ASP A 20 -56.13 -24.09 -18.58
CA ASP A 20 -56.48 -25.29 -19.36
C ASP A 20 -56.52 -25.01 -20.89
N ASP A 21 -56.08 -23.81 -21.33
CA ASP A 21 -56.08 -23.40 -22.74
C ASP A 21 -54.68 -23.55 -23.39
N ASP A 22 -54.61 -24.39 -24.43
CA ASP A 22 -53.41 -24.67 -25.25
C ASP A 22 -52.92 -23.46 -26.09
N THR A 23 -53.63 -22.32 -26.05
CA THR A 23 -53.33 -21.11 -26.85
C THR A 23 -52.37 -20.12 -26.17
N ASN A 24 -51.95 -20.38 -24.92
CA ASN A 24 -51.11 -19.48 -24.16
C ASN A 24 -49.61 -19.69 -24.43
N LEU A 25 -48.84 -18.59 -24.43
CA LEU A 25 -47.40 -18.62 -24.62
C LEU A 25 -46.71 -19.42 -23.50
N ARG A 26 -45.97 -20.46 -23.85
CA ARG A 26 -45.20 -21.29 -22.90
C ARG A 26 -43.76 -20.80 -22.81
N TYR A 27 -43.05 -21.20 -21.75
CA TYR A 27 -41.62 -20.90 -21.62
C TYR A 27 -40.78 -21.46 -22.78
N LEU A 28 -41.19 -22.60 -23.35
CA LEU A 28 -40.54 -23.17 -24.54
C LEU A 28 -40.69 -22.26 -25.76
N ASP A 29 -41.88 -21.67 -25.97
CA ASP A 29 -42.13 -20.74 -27.06
C ASP A 29 -41.27 -19.48 -26.91
N TYR A 30 -41.17 -18.95 -25.68
CA TYR A 30 -40.24 -17.86 -25.36
C TYR A 30 -38.80 -18.22 -25.73
N ALA A 31 -38.30 -19.40 -25.34
CA ALA A 31 -36.93 -19.82 -25.64
C ALA A 31 -36.65 -19.91 -27.15
N VAL A 32 -37.62 -20.39 -27.95
CA VAL A 32 -37.52 -20.42 -29.42
C VAL A 32 -37.53 -19.01 -30.00
N ILE A 33 -38.43 -18.14 -29.53
CA ILE A 33 -38.53 -16.74 -29.97
C ILE A 33 -37.22 -15.99 -29.67
N GLU A 34 -36.66 -16.15 -28.47
CA GLU A 34 -35.41 -15.52 -28.06
C GLU A 34 -34.24 -15.93 -28.97
N GLN A 35 -34.15 -17.22 -29.33
CA GLN A 35 -33.11 -17.73 -30.23
C GLN A 35 -33.21 -17.12 -31.63
N GLN A 36 -34.43 -16.92 -32.14
CA GLN A 36 -34.70 -16.39 -33.49
C GLN A 36 -34.72 -14.86 -33.55
N MET A 37 -34.88 -14.18 -32.41
CA MET A 37 -34.97 -12.72 -32.35
C MET A 37 -33.65 -12.08 -32.78
N SER A 38 -33.72 -11.18 -33.77
CA SER A 38 -32.59 -10.33 -34.14
C SER A 38 -32.32 -9.34 -33.02
N MET A 39 -31.14 -9.43 -32.41
CA MET A 39 -30.71 -8.59 -31.29
C MET A 39 -29.54 -7.67 -31.66
N THR A 40 -29.44 -7.27 -32.93
CA THR A 40 -28.28 -6.48 -33.43
C THR A 40 -28.04 -5.20 -32.62
N GLY A 41 -29.11 -4.47 -32.28
CA GLY A 41 -29.00 -3.24 -31.49
C GLY A 41 -28.45 -3.48 -30.07
N ALA A 42 -28.92 -4.53 -29.40
CA ALA A 42 -28.39 -4.93 -28.09
C ALA A 42 -26.95 -5.43 -28.18
N SER A 43 -26.66 -6.25 -29.20
CA SER A 43 -25.32 -6.78 -29.47
C SER A 43 -24.29 -5.64 -29.64
N MET A 44 -24.62 -4.64 -30.45
CA MET A 44 -23.75 -3.46 -30.66
C MET A 44 -23.58 -2.64 -29.38
N PHE A 45 -24.65 -2.44 -28.61
CA PHE A 45 -24.59 -1.72 -27.35
C PHE A 45 -23.64 -2.39 -26.35
N TRP A 46 -23.77 -3.70 -26.13
CA TRP A 46 -22.91 -4.43 -25.19
C TRP A 46 -21.45 -4.48 -25.62
N LEU A 47 -21.18 -4.62 -26.92
CA LEU A 47 -19.82 -4.53 -27.47
C LEU A 47 -19.16 -3.17 -27.21
N ASP A 48 -19.91 -2.08 -27.38
CA ASP A 48 -19.41 -0.72 -27.19
C ASP A 48 -19.16 -0.40 -25.72
N VAL A 49 -20.15 -0.67 -24.86
CA VAL A 49 -20.11 -0.36 -23.43
C VAL A 49 -19.02 -1.16 -22.69
N LEU A 50 -18.80 -2.41 -23.09
CA LEU A 50 -17.81 -3.28 -22.47
C LEU A 50 -16.47 -3.28 -23.22
N HIS A 51 -16.29 -2.37 -24.18
CA HIS A 51 -15.01 -2.19 -24.87
C HIS A 51 -13.89 -1.88 -23.88
N ASP A 52 -12.80 -2.64 -23.93
CA ASP A 52 -11.66 -2.57 -22.97
C ASP A 52 -12.03 -2.80 -21.49
N CYS A 53 -13.25 -3.26 -21.18
CA CYS A 53 -13.62 -3.59 -19.81
C CYS A 53 -12.94 -4.90 -19.39
N LYS A 54 -12.33 -4.90 -18.21
CA LYS A 54 -11.62 -6.07 -17.65
C LYS A 54 -12.58 -7.02 -16.94
N LEU A 55 -13.47 -7.62 -17.72
CA LEU A 55 -14.53 -8.51 -17.24
C LEU A 55 -14.00 -9.82 -16.58
N ASP A 56 -12.73 -10.16 -16.79
CA ASP A 56 -12.03 -11.32 -16.24
C ASP A 56 -11.17 -11.00 -15.00
N GLN A 57 -11.10 -9.73 -14.59
CA GLN A 57 -10.35 -9.31 -13.40
C GLN A 57 -11.31 -9.00 -12.25
N PRO A 58 -11.10 -9.59 -11.05
CA PRO A 58 -11.87 -9.21 -9.88
C PRO A 58 -11.52 -7.78 -9.47
N LEU A 59 -12.50 -7.07 -8.91
CA LEU A 59 -12.24 -5.80 -8.23
C LEU A 59 -11.24 -6.04 -7.09
N SER A 60 -10.30 -5.11 -6.89
CA SER A 60 -9.27 -5.24 -5.86
C SER A 60 -9.81 -4.88 -4.46
N LEU A 61 -10.80 -5.65 -3.99
CA LEU A 61 -11.37 -5.50 -2.66
C LEU A 61 -10.37 -5.91 -1.56
N PRO A 62 -10.52 -5.41 -0.32
CA PRO A 62 -9.64 -5.75 0.79
C PRO A 62 -9.89 -7.17 1.30
N TYR A 63 -9.47 -8.17 0.52
CA TYR A 63 -9.56 -9.59 0.87
C TYR A 63 -8.60 -9.94 2.01
N ASP A 64 -9.01 -10.84 2.91
CA ASP A 64 -8.14 -11.41 3.93
C ASP A 64 -7.30 -12.59 3.41
N ARG A 65 -7.74 -13.19 2.30
CA ARG A 65 -7.16 -14.39 1.70
C ARG A 65 -7.09 -14.26 0.18
N TYR A 66 -6.06 -14.86 -0.42
CA TYR A 66 -5.98 -15.03 -1.87
C TYR A 66 -6.69 -16.31 -2.27
N ARG A 67 -7.56 -16.23 -3.28
CA ARG A 67 -8.10 -17.44 -3.91
C ARG A 67 -7.06 -18.06 -4.83
N LEU A 68 -6.72 -19.32 -4.61
CA LEU A 68 -5.89 -20.08 -5.55
C LEU A 68 -6.73 -20.45 -6.78
N SER A 69 -6.12 -20.44 -7.97
CA SER A 69 -6.82 -20.68 -9.25
C SER A 69 -7.53 -22.04 -9.37
N ASN A 70 -7.21 -23.00 -8.49
CA ASN A 70 -7.76 -24.35 -8.50
C ASN A 70 -8.83 -24.59 -7.41
N GLU A 71 -9.14 -23.58 -6.59
CA GLU A 71 -10.10 -23.72 -5.49
C GLU A 71 -11.52 -23.39 -5.95
N HIS A 72 -12.44 -24.31 -5.67
CA HIS A 72 -13.87 -24.07 -5.87
C HIS A 72 -14.44 -23.27 -4.70
N ARG A 73 -15.37 -22.36 -5.00
CA ARG A 73 -16.09 -21.59 -3.98
C ARG A 73 -16.91 -22.53 -3.11
N THR A 74 -16.81 -22.37 -1.79
CA THR A 74 -17.62 -23.15 -0.84
C THR A 74 -19.08 -22.73 -0.86
N GLY A 75 -19.36 -21.54 -1.41
CA GLY A 75 -20.70 -20.96 -1.47
C GLY A 75 -21.21 -20.47 -0.11
N ARG A 76 -20.35 -20.45 0.92
CA ARG A 76 -20.67 -19.93 2.25
C ARG A 76 -20.34 -18.44 2.33
N GLY A 77 -21.14 -17.69 3.07
CA GLY A 77 -21.00 -16.26 3.24
C GLY A 77 -21.20 -15.79 4.67
N THR A 78 -20.72 -14.58 4.94
CA THR A 78 -20.98 -13.84 6.17
C THR A 78 -21.90 -12.67 5.84
N PRO A 79 -23.18 -12.72 6.25
CA PRO A 79 -24.09 -11.59 6.11
C PRO A 79 -23.92 -10.64 7.30
N ILE A 80 -23.68 -9.36 7.02
CA ILE A 80 -23.72 -8.27 8.00
C ILE A 80 -24.79 -7.28 7.55
N CYS A 81 -25.80 -7.09 8.39
CA CYS A 81 -26.90 -6.16 8.15
C CYS A 81 -26.80 -4.96 9.09
N PHE A 82 -27.14 -3.77 8.59
CA PHE A 82 -27.35 -2.59 9.42
C PHE A 82 -28.52 -1.77 8.87
N ASP A 83 -29.30 -1.20 9.78
CA ASP A 83 -30.43 -0.34 9.45
C ASP A 83 -30.00 1.13 9.38
N PHE A 84 -30.65 1.91 8.52
CA PHE A 84 -30.35 3.33 8.37
C PHE A 84 -30.93 4.13 9.55
N GLY A 85 -31.96 3.60 10.20
CA GLY A 85 -32.80 4.35 11.15
C GLY A 85 -33.65 5.39 10.42
N GLN A 86 -34.46 6.12 11.18
CA GLN A 86 -35.46 7.05 10.62
C GLN A 86 -34.82 8.25 9.92
N ASP A 87 -33.83 8.89 10.54
CA ASP A 87 -33.24 10.13 10.04
C ASP A 87 -32.53 9.93 8.68
N LEU A 88 -31.62 8.95 8.60
CA LEU A 88 -30.90 8.67 7.35
C LEU A 88 -31.84 8.16 6.25
N SER A 89 -32.86 7.36 6.59
CA SER A 89 -33.87 6.90 5.63
C SER A 89 -34.66 8.08 5.05
N HIS A 90 -35.08 9.01 5.91
CA HIS A 90 -35.79 10.21 5.50
C HIS A 90 -34.93 11.09 4.58
N ASP A 91 -33.67 11.34 4.94
CA ASP A 91 -32.75 12.14 4.15
C ASP A 91 -32.43 11.47 2.79
N PHE A 92 -32.31 10.14 2.76
CA PHE A 92 -32.11 9.37 1.53
C PHE A 92 -33.31 9.52 0.58
N LEU A 93 -34.55 9.46 1.08
CA LEU A 93 -35.78 9.69 0.31
C LEU A 93 -35.89 11.13 -0.21
N ILE A 94 -35.57 12.11 0.63
CA ILE A 94 -35.55 13.52 0.25
C ILE A 94 -34.52 13.75 -0.85
N HIS A 95 -33.33 13.16 -0.73
CA HIS A 95 -32.29 13.31 -1.73
C HIS A 95 -32.72 12.73 -3.08
N ALA A 96 -33.30 11.53 -3.10
CA ALA A 96 -33.81 10.91 -4.32
C ALA A 96 -34.90 11.77 -5.00
N SER A 97 -35.89 12.20 -4.21
CA SER A 97 -37.02 13.01 -4.71
C SER A 97 -36.60 14.40 -5.19
N SER A 98 -35.72 15.09 -4.46
CA SER A 98 -35.25 16.45 -4.81
C SER A 98 -34.44 16.49 -6.10
N ASN A 99 -33.76 15.38 -6.44
CA ASN A 99 -32.93 15.28 -7.63
C ASN A 99 -33.62 14.53 -8.79
N ASN A 100 -34.87 14.08 -8.63
CA ASN A 100 -35.62 13.27 -9.61
C ASN A 100 -34.89 11.97 -10.02
N ILE A 101 -34.38 11.24 -9.03
CA ILE A 101 -33.62 10.00 -9.21
C ILE A 101 -34.34 8.85 -8.50
N SER A 102 -34.32 7.64 -9.07
CA SER A 102 -34.91 6.49 -8.38
C SER A 102 -34.06 6.06 -7.18
N LEU A 103 -34.68 5.46 -6.17
CA LEU A 103 -33.96 4.99 -4.98
C LEU A 103 -32.89 3.95 -5.32
N GLU A 104 -33.18 3.08 -6.29
CA GLU A 104 -32.23 2.10 -6.82
C GLU A 104 -31.01 2.77 -7.48
N GLN A 105 -31.24 3.82 -8.30
CA GLN A 105 -30.16 4.58 -8.93
C GLN A 105 -29.28 5.29 -7.91
N LEU A 106 -29.88 5.86 -6.86
CA LEU A 106 -29.15 6.51 -5.78
C LEU A 106 -28.33 5.51 -4.95
N ALA A 107 -28.92 4.36 -4.62
CA ALA A 107 -28.23 3.27 -3.92
C ALA A 107 -27.06 2.72 -4.74
N LEU A 108 -27.25 2.55 -6.05
CA LEU A 108 -26.21 2.11 -6.96
C LEU A 108 -25.06 3.14 -7.08
N ALA A 109 -25.39 4.42 -7.21
CA ALA A 109 -24.37 5.48 -7.24
C ALA A 109 -23.56 5.51 -5.94
N THR A 110 -24.24 5.34 -4.80
CA THR A 110 -23.62 5.22 -3.48
C THR A 110 -22.69 4.00 -3.44
N TYR A 111 -23.10 2.87 -4.01
CA TYR A 111 -22.28 1.67 -4.08
C TYR A 111 -21.03 1.85 -4.93
N TYR A 112 -21.12 2.49 -6.10
CA TYR A 112 -19.93 2.78 -6.92
C TYR A 112 -18.93 3.69 -6.20
N VAL A 113 -19.40 4.71 -5.48
CA VAL A 113 -18.52 5.54 -4.64
C VAL A 113 -17.85 4.71 -3.56
N PHE A 114 -18.61 3.83 -2.92
CA PHE A 114 -18.08 2.95 -1.88
C PHE A 114 -17.02 1.99 -2.43
N LEU A 115 -17.28 1.37 -3.58
CA LEU A 115 -16.34 0.49 -4.27
C LEU A 115 -15.07 1.25 -4.67
N PHE A 116 -15.19 2.44 -5.27
CA PHE A 116 -14.04 3.30 -5.60
C PHE A 116 -13.14 3.55 -4.37
N LYS A 117 -13.74 3.74 -3.19
CA LYS A 117 -13.00 3.94 -1.94
C LYS A 117 -12.40 2.64 -1.40
N LEU A 118 -13.11 1.52 -1.52
CA LEU A 118 -12.64 0.21 -1.07
C LEU A 118 -11.50 -0.35 -1.94
N THR A 119 -11.50 -0.09 -3.24
CA THR A 119 -10.50 -0.57 -4.20
C THR A 119 -9.30 0.38 -4.33
N ASN A 120 -9.14 1.30 -3.37
CA ASN A 120 -8.05 2.29 -3.36
C ASN A 120 -7.99 3.17 -4.63
N GLY A 121 -9.15 3.55 -5.17
CA GLY A 121 -9.26 4.53 -6.25
C GLY A 121 -9.39 3.95 -7.65
N GLU A 122 -9.79 2.68 -7.80
CA GLU A 122 -10.06 2.08 -9.11
C GLU A 122 -11.20 2.81 -9.83
N LYS A 123 -10.94 3.30 -11.04
CA LYS A 123 -11.86 4.18 -11.78
C LYS A 123 -12.82 3.44 -12.70
N ASP A 124 -12.48 2.24 -13.13
CA ASP A 124 -13.32 1.46 -14.05
C ASP A 124 -13.91 0.27 -13.30
N LEU A 125 -15.14 0.42 -12.82
CA LEU A 125 -15.79 -0.54 -11.93
C LEU A 125 -16.87 -1.29 -12.69
N CYS A 126 -16.77 -2.62 -12.76
CA CYS A 126 -17.80 -3.47 -13.35
C CYS A 126 -18.34 -4.44 -12.30
N ILE A 127 -19.66 -4.41 -12.08
CA ILE A 127 -20.35 -5.27 -11.13
C ILE A 127 -21.47 -6.05 -11.83
N GLY A 128 -21.92 -7.15 -11.24
CA GLY A 128 -23.09 -7.89 -11.70
C GLY A 128 -24.39 -7.36 -11.10
N ILE A 129 -25.46 -7.30 -11.91
CA ILE A 129 -26.83 -7.14 -11.41
C ILE A 129 -27.74 -8.21 -11.99
N ASN A 130 -28.73 -8.65 -11.23
CA ASN A 130 -29.75 -9.57 -11.70
C ASN A 130 -31.00 -8.79 -12.13
N THR A 131 -31.41 -8.97 -13.38
CA THR A 131 -32.65 -8.40 -13.91
C THR A 131 -33.75 -9.45 -13.93
N HIS A 132 -35.01 -9.01 -13.79
CA HIS A 132 -36.18 -9.92 -13.82
C HIS A 132 -36.36 -10.65 -15.17
N GLY A 133 -35.84 -10.05 -16.26
CA GLY A 133 -35.92 -10.55 -17.65
C GLY A 133 -37.33 -10.72 -18.22
N ARG A 134 -38.36 -10.25 -17.52
CA ARG A 134 -39.76 -10.19 -18.01
C ARG A 134 -40.03 -8.82 -18.63
N TYR A 135 -39.46 -8.58 -19.80
CA TYR A 135 -39.48 -7.28 -20.49
C TYR A 135 -40.73 -7.04 -21.37
N ARG A 136 -41.67 -8.00 -21.40
CA ARG A 136 -42.98 -7.89 -22.06
C ARG A 136 -44.05 -8.37 -21.12
N ASP A 137 -45.22 -7.76 -21.19
CA ASP A 137 -46.35 -8.08 -20.31
C ASP A 137 -46.79 -9.55 -20.42
N GLU A 138 -46.71 -10.11 -21.63
CA GLU A 138 -47.00 -11.53 -21.94
C GLU A 138 -46.15 -12.49 -21.11
N LEU A 139 -44.96 -12.07 -20.67
CA LEU A 139 -44.05 -12.90 -19.91
C LEU A 139 -44.40 -12.92 -18.42
N ASN A 140 -45.20 -11.99 -17.90
CA ASN A 140 -45.43 -11.85 -16.46
C ASN A 140 -46.18 -13.03 -15.83
N SER A 141 -47.00 -13.73 -16.60
CA SER A 141 -47.80 -14.88 -16.16
C SER A 141 -47.13 -16.24 -16.43
N ILE A 142 -45.94 -16.28 -17.03
CA ILE A 142 -45.30 -17.53 -17.43
C ILE A 142 -44.39 -18.07 -16.33
N ILE A 143 -44.55 -19.34 -15.96
CA ILE A 143 -43.60 -20.04 -15.11
C ILE A 143 -42.35 -20.39 -15.92
N GLY A 144 -41.18 -19.89 -15.50
CA GLY A 144 -39.92 -20.08 -16.22
C GLY A 144 -38.74 -19.32 -15.59
N MET A 145 -37.52 -19.59 -16.07
CA MET A 145 -36.28 -18.94 -15.63
C MET A 145 -35.97 -17.73 -16.51
N PHE A 146 -36.53 -16.57 -16.14
CA PHE A 146 -36.32 -15.32 -16.89
C PHE A 146 -35.18 -14.46 -16.34
N VAL A 147 -34.67 -14.75 -15.14
CA VAL A 147 -33.62 -13.93 -14.51
C VAL A 147 -32.38 -13.90 -15.39
N ASN A 148 -31.92 -12.70 -15.74
CA ASN A 148 -30.71 -12.50 -16.54
C ASN A 148 -29.72 -11.63 -15.76
N ALA A 149 -28.50 -12.13 -15.59
CA ALA A 149 -27.42 -11.40 -14.96
C ALA A 149 -26.66 -10.58 -16.01
N ILE A 150 -26.48 -9.29 -15.78
CA ILE A 150 -25.80 -8.40 -16.73
C ILE A 150 -24.67 -7.62 -16.05
N PRO A 151 -23.59 -7.31 -16.78
CA PRO A 151 -22.54 -6.42 -16.28
C PRO A 151 -23.05 -4.98 -16.24
N LEU A 152 -22.68 -4.27 -15.18
CA LEU A 152 -22.93 -2.86 -15.00
C LEU A 152 -21.59 -2.17 -14.77
N ARG A 153 -21.07 -1.55 -15.85
CA ARG A 153 -19.80 -0.83 -15.84
C ARG A 153 -20.02 0.66 -15.57
N CYS A 154 -19.24 1.21 -14.66
CA CYS A 154 -19.18 2.63 -14.36
C CYS A 154 -17.73 3.10 -14.41
N GLN A 155 -17.44 4.03 -15.33
CA GLN A 155 -16.17 4.74 -15.38
C GLN A 155 -16.29 6.00 -14.52
N LEU A 156 -15.76 5.93 -13.31
CA LEU A 156 -15.86 6.96 -12.30
C LEU A 156 -14.75 8.01 -12.47
N ASP A 157 -15.15 9.27 -12.67
CA ASP A 157 -14.26 10.41 -12.53
C ASP A 157 -14.27 10.91 -11.08
N PRO A 158 -13.14 10.80 -10.34
CA PRO A 158 -13.06 11.16 -8.93
C PRO A 158 -13.32 12.64 -8.64
N HIS A 159 -13.19 13.51 -9.65
CA HIS A 159 -13.40 14.96 -9.52
C HIS A 159 -14.85 15.38 -9.66
N LEU A 160 -15.73 14.50 -10.17
CA LEU A 160 -17.15 14.77 -10.21
C LEU A 160 -17.71 14.89 -8.80
N SER A 161 -18.70 15.76 -8.64
CA SER A 161 -19.50 15.75 -7.42
C SER A 161 -20.36 14.49 -7.35
N PHE A 162 -20.78 14.12 -6.14
CA PHE A 162 -21.70 13.00 -5.97
C PHE A 162 -22.96 13.15 -6.84
N HIS A 163 -23.55 14.35 -6.89
CA HIS A 163 -24.71 14.64 -7.74
C HIS A 163 -24.44 14.38 -9.23
N GLN A 164 -23.29 14.83 -9.75
CA GLN A 164 -22.91 14.59 -11.14
C GLN A 164 -22.71 13.10 -11.43
N LEU A 165 -22.09 12.36 -10.50
CA LEU A 165 -21.93 10.91 -10.60
C LEU A 165 -23.29 10.20 -10.59
N THR A 166 -24.21 10.56 -9.71
CA THR A 166 -25.53 9.94 -9.65
C THR A 166 -26.30 10.15 -10.95
N LYS A 167 -26.20 11.34 -11.56
CA LYS A 167 -26.76 11.59 -12.90
C LYS A 167 -26.12 10.71 -13.97
N HIS A 168 -24.79 10.57 -13.94
CA HIS A 168 -24.08 9.68 -14.85
C HIS A 168 -24.53 8.21 -14.71
N VAL A 169 -24.68 7.73 -13.48
CA VAL A 169 -25.19 6.38 -13.17
C VAL A 169 -26.64 6.22 -13.64
N GLN A 170 -27.48 7.22 -13.44
CA GLN A 170 -28.87 7.25 -13.93
C GLN A 170 -28.93 7.11 -15.46
N ASP A 171 -28.20 7.96 -16.20
CA ASP A 171 -28.17 7.96 -17.66
C ASP A 171 -27.67 6.61 -18.21
N ASN A 172 -26.66 6.04 -17.57
CA ASN A 172 -26.14 4.72 -17.91
C ASN A 172 -27.19 3.63 -17.65
N MET A 173 -27.76 3.58 -16.45
CA MET A 173 -28.68 2.52 -16.01
C MET A 173 -29.91 2.40 -16.92
N ILE A 174 -30.44 3.52 -17.42
CA ILE A 174 -31.55 3.52 -18.39
C ILE A 174 -31.19 2.70 -19.64
N ASN A 175 -29.98 2.87 -20.17
CA ASN A 175 -29.51 2.15 -21.35
C ASN A 175 -29.22 0.67 -21.05
N TYR A 176 -28.62 0.37 -19.90
CA TYR A 176 -28.39 -1.02 -19.46
C TYR A 176 -29.71 -1.80 -19.31
N ILE A 177 -30.72 -1.21 -18.66
CA ILE A 177 -32.04 -1.84 -18.50
C ILE A 177 -32.72 -2.03 -19.85
N LYS A 178 -32.65 -1.04 -20.75
CA LYS A 178 -33.24 -1.13 -22.11
C LYS A 178 -32.73 -2.36 -22.89
N TYR A 179 -31.48 -2.75 -22.73
CA TYR A 179 -30.87 -3.90 -23.41
C TYR A 179 -30.63 -5.12 -22.51
N SER A 180 -31.25 -5.13 -21.32
CA SER A 180 -31.11 -6.21 -20.32
C SER A 180 -31.68 -7.56 -20.77
N TYR A 181 -32.52 -7.59 -21.80
CA TYR A 181 -33.03 -8.83 -22.40
C TYR A 181 -31.95 -9.60 -23.18
N PHE A 182 -30.78 -9.00 -23.42
CA PHE A 182 -29.70 -9.68 -24.13
C PHE A 182 -29.01 -10.69 -23.19
N PRO A 183 -28.97 -11.99 -23.55
CA PRO A 183 -28.50 -13.02 -22.65
C PRO A 183 -27.02 -12.87 -22.26
N LEU A 184 -26.69 -13.12 -20.99
CA LEU A 184 -25.31 -13.13 -20.51
C LEU A 184 -24.38 -13.96 -21.39
N GLN A 185 -24.80 -15.16 -21.79
CA GLN A 185 -23.98 -16.04 -22.63
C GLN A 185 -23.64 -15.38 -23.99
N ARG A 186 -24.54 -14.57 -24.56
CA ARG A 186 -24.26 -13.83 -25.79
C ARG A 186 -23.27 -12.68 -25.53
N ILE A 187 -23.33 -12.02 -24.38
CA ILE A 187 -22.32 -11.03 -23.95
C ILE A 187 -20.95 -11.71 -23.84
N LEU A 188 -20.87 -12.86 -23.15
CA LEU A 188 -19.59 -13.58 -22.99
C LEU A 188 -19.03 -14.07 -24.33
N ASN A 189 -19.87 -14.53 -25.25
CA ASN A 189 -19.46 -14.93 -26.59
C ASN A 189 -18.86 -13.77 -27.43
N GLN A 190 -19.18 -12.52 -27.11
CA GLN A 190 -18.55 -11.33 -27.72
C GLN A 190 -17.11 -11.12 -27.23
N HIS A 191 -16.72 -11.76 -26.11
CA HIS A 191 -15.40 -11.65 -25.49
C HIS A 191 -14.77 -13.05 -25.32
N PRO A 192 -14.38 -13.73 -26.41
CA PRO A 192 -13.98 -15.14 -26.39
C PRO A 192 -12.71 -15.45 -25.57
N ASN A 193 -11.91 -14.44 -25.23
CA ASN A 193 -10.73 -14.60 -24.37
C ASN A 193 -11.10 -14.72 -22.88
N ILE A 194 -12.35 -14.46 -22.52
CA ILE A 194 -12.84 -14.51 -21.14
C ILE A 194 -13.39 -15.90 -20.87
N SER A 195 -12.68 -16.67 -20.04
CA SER A 195 -13.13 -18.00 -19.62
C SER A 195 -13.99 -17.97 -18.35
N ASN A 196 -13.87 -16.92 -17.53
CA ASN A 196 -14.63 -16.76 -16.29
C ASN A 196 -15.12 -15.31 -16.14
N PRO A 197 -16.44 -15.06 -16.04
CA PRO A 197 -17.01 -13.72 -15.88
C PRO A 197 -16.89 -13.21 -14.43
N VAL A 198 -15.69 -12.82 -14.03
CA VAL A 198 -15.35 -12.44 -12.64
C VAL A 198 -16.11 -11.19 -12.17
N PHE A 199 -16.57 -10.33 -13.09
CA PHE A 199 -17.42 -9.19 -12.72
C PHE A 199 -18.69 -9.57 -11.94
N LEU A 200 -19.20 -10.81 -12.10
CA LEU A 200 -20.35 -11.30 -11.35
C LEU A 200 -20.02 -11.55 -9.87
N ASP A 201 -18.75 -11.76 -9.52
CA ASP A 201 -18.34 -12.04 -8.15
C ASP A 201 -18.56 -10.83 -7.22
N THR A 202 -18.72 -9.62 -7.77
CA THR A 202 -19.21 -8.46 -7.02
C THR A 202 -20.57 -8.04 -7.56
N SER A 203 -21.61 -8.07 -6.73
CA SER A 203 -22.97 -7.81 -7.18
C SER A 203 -23.73 -6.79 -6.32
N PHE A 204 -24.74 -6.20 -6.95
CA PHE A 204 -25.66 -5.24 -6.33
C PHE A 204 -27.10 -5.70 -6.49
N ASP A 205 -27.86 -5.63 -5.39
CA ASP A 205 -29.29 -5.90 -5.37
C ASP A 205 -30.04 -4.74 -4.68
N PHE A 206 -31.20 -4.38 -5.19
CA PHE A 206 -32.12 -3.44 -4.56
C PHE A 206 -33.52 -4.04 -4.49
N VAL A 207 -34.09 -4.09 -3.29
CA VAL A 207 -35.41 -4.69 -3.05
C VAL A 207 -36.28 -3.67 -2.31
N SER A 208 -37.46 -3.38 -2.87
CA SER A 208 -38.51 -2.65 -2.17
C SER A 208 -39.68 -3.59 -1.92
N SER A 209 -40.09 -3.73 -0.66
CA SER A 209 -41.22 -4.59 -0.30
C SER A 209 -42.11 -3.95 0.75
N MET A 210 -43.37 -4.39 0.80
CA MET A 210 -44.36 -3.82 1.70
C MET A 210 -44.40 -4.49 3.09
N LYS A 211 -43.77 -5.65 3.38
CA LYS A 211 -43.75 -6.25 4.74
C LYS A 211 -42.61 -7.28 4.90
N LYS A 212 -41.89 -7.24 6.04
CA LYS A 212 -40.89 -8.26 6.44
C LYS A 212 -41.50 -9.63 6.82
N ASP A 213 -42.74 -9.67 7.32
CA ASP A 213 -43.34 -10.91 7.87
C ASP A 213 -44.36 -11.61 6.95
N GLU A 214 -44.96 -10.92 5.98
CA GLU A 214 -45.98 -11.52 5.08
C GLU A 214 -45.40 -12.09 3.78
N GLU A 215 -44.13 -11.81 3.42
CA GLU A 215 -43.52 -12.40 2.21
C GLU A 215 -43.41 -13.93 2.28
N ASN A 216 -43.35 -14.46 3.49
CA ASN A 216 -43.38 -15.90 3.69
C ASN A 216 -44.80 -16.40 3.96
N GLU A 217 -45.78 -15.59 4.30
CA GLU A 217 -47.13 -16.10 4.57
C GLU A 217 -47.97 -16.18 3.29
N ILE A 218 -48.29 -17.40 2.86
CA ILE A 218 -49.23 -17.66 1.78
C ILE A 218 -50.54 -18.20 2.35
N MET A 219 -51.65 -17.70 1.81
CA MET A 219 -52.95 -18.30 1.99
C MET A 219 -53.14 -19.38 0.94
N ILE A 220 -53.53 -20.59 1.36
CA ILE A 220 -54.03 -21.63 0.45
C ILE A 220 -55.37 -22.10 1.01
N GLY A 221 -56.47 -21.72 0.35
CA GLY A 221 -57.82 -21.84 0.91
C GLY A 221 -57.96 -21.06 2.23
N ASP A 222 -58.50 -21.71 3.26
CA ASP A 222 -58.69 -21.10 4.60
C ASP A 222 -57.45 -21.21 5.52
N SER A 223 -56.35 -21.80 5.03
CA SER A 223 -55.15 -22.09 5.81
C SER A 223 -54.02 -21.11 5.52
N ARG A 224 -53.36 -20.65 6.58
CA ARG A 224 -52.14 -19.83 6.55
C ARG A 224 -50.92 -20.74 6.56
N TYR A 225 -50.01 -20.54 5.61
CA TYR A 225 -48.75 -21.26 5.52
C TYR A 225 -47.60 -20.27 5.51
N SER A 226 -46.57 -20.52 6.31
CA SER A 226 -45.31 -19.78 6.21
C SER A 226 -44.35 -20.56 5.31
N LEU A 227 -43.97 -20.01 4.17
CA LEU A 227 -42.86 -20.39 3.33
C LEU A 227 -41.59 -20.32 4.19
N LEU A 228 -41.12 -21.48 4.60
CA LEU A 228 -39.78 -21.61 5.12
C LEU A 228 -38.87 -21.75 3.90
N PRO A 229 -38.09 -20.71 3.52
CA PRO A 229 -37.12 -20.88 2.46
C PRO A 229 -36.22 -22.04 2.85
N TYR A 230 -36.04 -22.98 1.92
CA TYR A 230 -35.07 -24.06 2.08
C TYR A 230 -33.67 -23.45 1.98
N SER A 231 -33.24 -22.76 3.04
CA SER A 231 -31.84 -22.44 3.25
C SER A 231 -31.18 -23.77 3.63
N ILE A 232 -30.29 -24.25 2.76
CA ILE A 232 -29.42 -25.35 3.12
C ILE A 232 -28.53 -24.82 4.25
N LYS A 233 -28.96 -25.00 5.50
CA LYS A 233 -28.09 -24.84 6.66
C LYS A 233 -27.09 -25.98 6.59
N ILE A 234 -25.92 -25.72 6.02
CA ILE A 234 -24.82 -26.70 5.92
C ILE A 234 -24.27 -27.02 7.33
N GLY A 235 -24.51 -26.15 8.31
CA GLY A 235 -24.41 -26.38 9.75
C GLY A 235 -24.56 -25.05 10.49
N GLY A 236 -25.16 -25.03 11.69
CA GLY A 236 -25.26 -23.82 12.52
C GLY A 236 -25.91 -22.59 11.85
N ASP A 237 -25.24 -21.43 11.96
CA ASP A 237 -25.65 -20.10 11.44
C ASP A 237 -25.12 -19.80 10.02
N GLU A 238 -24.65 -20.81 9.27
CA GLU A 238 -24.07 -20.59 7.93
C GLU A 238 -25.11 -20.11 6.89
N VAL A 239 -24.80 -19.02 6.20
CA VAL A 239 -25.61 -18.44 5.12
C VAL A 239 -24.92 -18.65 3.77
N MET A 240 -25.68 -18.92 2.71
CA MET A 240 -25.11 -19.07 1.37
C MET A 240 -24.77 -17.71 0.75
N SER A 241 -23.62 -17.61 0.08
CA SER A 241 -23.29 -16.50 -0.81
C SER A 241 -23.06 -16.99 -2.23
N LYS A 242 -23.85 -16.46 -3.16
CA LYS A 242 -23.75 -16.79 -4.59
C LYS A 242 -22.55 -16.13 -5.26
N PHE A 243 -22.07 -15.02 -4.71
CA PHE A 243 -20.96 -14.21 -5.23
C PHE A 243 -19.95 -13.90 -4.11
N ASP A 244 -18.81 -13.34 -4.45
CA ASP A 244 -17.77 -13.05 -3.46
C ASP A 244 -18.13 -11.88 -2.57
N PHE A 245 -18.86 -10.92 -3.11
CA PHE A 245 -19.32 -9.75 -2.41
C PHE A 245 -20.66 -9.28 -2.97
N ILE A 246 -21.70 -9.31 -2.15
CA ILE A 246 -23.05 -8.84 -2.51
C ILE A 246 -23.40 -7.68 -1.58
N LEU A 247 -23.75 -6.53 -2.15
CA LEU A 247 -24.41 -5.46 -1.41
C LEU A 247 -25.88 -5.39 -1.79
N SER A 248 -26.75 -5.59 -0.81
CA SER A 248 -28.20 -5.51 -0.98
C SER A 248 -28.77 -4.35 -0.19
N PHE A 249 -29.48 -3.45 -0.87
CA PHE A 249 -30.31 -2.42 -0.24
C PHE A 249 -31.75 -2.93 -0.14
N GLN A 250 -32.35 -2.78 1.04
CA GLN A 250 -33.76 -3.09 1.28
C GLN A 250 -34.49 -1.81 1.67
N HIS A 251 -35.68 -1.62 1.10
CA HIS A 251 -36.57 -0.51 1.41
C HIS A 251 -37.92 -1.05 1.88
N ASP A 252 -38.22 -0.85 3.16
CA ASP A 252 -39.51 -1.17 3.75
C ASP A 252 -40.49 -0.04 3.44
N LEU A 253 -41.46 -0.31 2.56
CA LEU A 253 -42.43 0.68 2.11
C LEU A 253 -43.48 1.06 3.17
N ASN A 254 -43.65 0.28 4.24
CA ASN A 254 -44.57 0.65 5.34
C ASN A 254 -43.91 1.67 6.27
N LEU A 255 -42.67 1.38 6.66
CA LEU A 255 -41.91 2.22 7.57
C LEU A 255 -41.21 3.37 6.85
N ASN A 256 -41.05 3.27 5.52
CA ASN A 256 -40.16 4.10 4.70
C ASN A 256 -38.73 4.10 5.26
N GLU A 257 -38.28 2.94 5.73
CA GLU A 257 -36.96 2.73 6.31
C GLU A 257 -36.10 1.87 5.39
N PHE A 258 -34.80 2.15 5.39
CA PHE A 258 -33.81 1.42 4.59
C PHE A 258 -32.91 0.58 5.48
N SER A 259 -32.45 -0.55 4.93
CA SER A 259 -31.35 -1.32 5.50
C SER A 259 -30.41 -1.79 4.40
N CYS A 260 -29.16 -2.07 4.80
CA CYS A 260 -28.15 -2.64 3.93
C CYS A 260 -27.67 -3.97 4.49
N THR A 261 -27.55 -4.96 3.61
CA THR A 261 -26.90 -6.23 3.92
C THR A 261 -25.69 -6.42 3.01
N ILE A 262 -24.53 -6.67 3.61
CA ILE A 262 -23.33 -7.14 2.91
C ILE A 262 -23.21 -8.63 3.15
N ASN A 263 -23.24 -9.43 2.08
CA ASN A 263 -22.95 -10.86 2.15
C ASN A 263 -21.65 -11.15 1.39
N ALA A 264 -20.61 -11.53 2.11
CA ALA A 264 -19.28 -11.75 1.53
C ALA A 264 -18.81 -13.18 1.74
N SER A 265 -18.09 -13.74 0.76
CA SER A 265 -17.63 -15.13 0.81
C SER A 265 -16.61 -15.37 1.93
N VAL A 266 -16.84 -16.41 2.74
CA VAL A 266 -15.90 -16.82 3.80
C VAL A 266 -14.56 -17.32 3.25
N ASP A 267 -14.52 -17.68 1.96
CA ASP A 267 -13.29 -18.12 1.29
C ASP A 267 -12.30 -16.95 1.13
N LEU A 268 -12.79 -15.70 1.14
CA LEU A 268 -12.01 -14.49 0.91
C LEU A 268 -11.98 -13.54 2.11
N PHE A 269 -13.06 -13.50 2.88
CA PHE A 269 -13.23 -12.53 3.96
C PHE A 269 -13.39 -13.20 5.33
N ASN A 270 -12.88 -12.54 6.36
CA ASN A 270 -13.20 -12.77 7.76
C ASN A 270 -14.44 -11.98 8.14
N ALA A 271 -15.23 -12.49 9.09
CA ALA A 271 -16.42 -11.79 9.56
C ALA A 271 -16.11 -10.39 10.16
N GLU A 272 -14.97 -10.25 10.84
CA GLU A 272 -14.49 -8.98 11.37
C GLU A 272 -14.23 -7.95 10.26
N THR A 273 -13.61 -8.38 9.16
CA THR A 273 -13.34 -7.52 7.99
C THR A 273 -14.63 -7.05 7.34
N VAL A 274 -15.61 -7.94 7.15
CA VAL A 274 -16.94 -7.57 6.61
C VAL A 274 -17.66 -6.61 7.53
N CYS A 275 -17.56 -6.80 8.85
CA CYS A 275 -18.13 -5.88 9.84
C CYS A 275 -17.52 -4.48 9.74
N ILE A 276 -16.19 -4.38 9.63
CA ILE A 276 -15.49 -3.10 9.41
C ILE A 276 -15.94 -2.47 8.09
N ILE A 277 -16.03 -3.23 7.00
CA ILE A 277 -16.52 -2.74 5.70
C ILE A 277 -17.95 -2.19 5.85
N ALA A 278 -18.85 -2.87 6.56
CA ALA A 278 -20.20 -2.40 6.82
C ALA A 278 -20.21 -1.07 7.61
N GLN A 279 -19.40 -0.96 8.67
CA GLN A 279 -19.25 0.28 9.45
C GLN A 279 -18.72 1.43 8.60
N ARG A 280 -17.82 1.15 7.65
CA ARG A 280 -17.30 2.13 6.69
C ARG A 280 -18.39 2.63 5.74
N LEU A 281 -19.23 1.73 5.21
CA LEU A 281 -20.38 2.09 4.38
C LEU A 281 -21.38 2.96 5.16
N GLN A 282 -21.72 2.55 6.39
CA GLN A 282 -22.61 3.31 7.27
C GLN A 282 -22.06 4.71 7.56
N THR A 283 -20.77 4.82 7.86
CA THR A 283 -20.10 6.11 8.08
C THR A 283 -20.16 6.99 6.83
N MET A 284 -19.93 6.40 5.65
CA MET A 284 -20.01 7.12 4.37
C MET A 284 -21.42 7.64 4.10
N LEU A 285 -22.45 6.82 4.33
CA LEU A 285 -23.86 7.20 4.18
C LEU A 285 -24.22 8.39 5.09
N HIS A 286 -23.86 8.33 6.38
CA HIS A 286 -24.09 9.45 7.30
C HIS A 286 -23.36 10.72 6.88
N GLN A 287 -22.11 10.61 6.41
CA GLN A 287 -21.37 11.77 5.89
C GLN A 287 -22.05 12.39 4.67
N GLN A 288 -22.56 11.55 3.76
CA GLN A 288 -23.17 11.99 2.50
C GLN A 288 -24.56 12.60 2.65
N PHE A 289 -25.39 12.08 3.56
CA PHE A 289 -26.81 12.45 3.62
C PHE A 289 -27.20 13.23 4.87
N THR A 290 -26.61 12.96 6.04
CA THR A 290 -27.07 13.54 7.32
C THR A 290 -26.23 14.71 7.85
N SER A 291 -25.02 14.94 7.33
CA SER A 291 -24.13 15.95 7.91
C SER A 291 -24.53 17.39 7.54
N PHE A 292 -24.48 18.33 8.48
CA PHE A 292 -24.75 19.76 8.21
C PHE A 292 -23.82 20.37 7.14
N ASP A 293 -22.67 19.73 6.88
CA ASP A 293 -21.69 20.07 5.84
C ASP A 293 -21.91 19.32 4.51
N CYS A 294 -23.10 18.75 4.30
CA CYS A 294 -23.60 18.20 3.04
C CYS A 294 -23.52 19.27 1.95
N THR A 295 -22.35 19.36 1.33
CA THR A 295 -22.09 20.23 0.21
C THR A 295 -22.31 19.36 -1.01
N PRO A 296 -23.44 19.52 -1.76
CA PRO A 296 -23.77 18.68 -2.92
C PRO A 296 -22.71 18.72 -4.04
N ASN A 297 -21.70 19.59 -3.91
CA ASN A 297 -20.61 19.80 -4.84
C ASN A 297 -19.25 19.25 -4.36
N LYS A 298 -19.16 18.54 -3.22
CA LYS A 298 -17.91 17.88 -2.84
C LYS A 298 -17.54 16.80 -3.86
N PRO A 299 -16.28 16.76 -4.34
CA PRO A 299 -15.84 15.75 -5.27
C PRO A 299 -15.77 14.38 -4.59
N VAL A 300 -16.01 13.31 -5.34
CA VAL A 300 -16.03 11.93 -4.82
C VAL A 300 -14.71 11.56 -4.11
N HIS A 301 -13.56 12.06 -4.58
CA HIS A 301 -12.28 11.77 -3.93
C HIS A 301 -12.13 12.34 -2.50
N GLU A 302 -12.92 13.34 -2.09
CA GLU A 302 -12.87 13.89 -0.73
C GLU A 302 -13.68 13.09 0.29
N LEU A 303 -14.61 12.23 -0.17
CA LEU A 303 -15.41 11.39 0.71
C LEU A 303 -14.51 10.40 1.47
N SER A 304 -14.71 10.24 2.77
CA SER A 304 -13.84 9.41 3.61
C SER A 304 -14.61 8.23 4.18
N ILE A 305 -14.13 7.02 3.90
CA ILE A 305 -14.62 5.79 4.53
C ILE A 305 -13.83 5.45 5.81
N ILE A 306 -12.91 6.31 6.26
CA ILE A 306 -12.06 6.04 7.43
C ILE A 306 -12.86 6.25 8.72
N LEU A 307 -12.87 5.21 9.55
CA LEU A 307 -13.56 5.19 10.84
C LEU A 307 -12.83 6.03 11.90
N SER A 308 -13.55 6.47 12.93
CA SER A 308 -12.98 7.32 13.98
C SER A 308 -11.85 6.67 14.77
N ASN A 309 -11.94 5.36 15.04
CA ASN A 309 -10.88 4.58 15.69
C ASN A 309 -9.63 4.45 14.79
N GLU A 310 -9.82 4.32 13.47
CA GLU A 310 -8.70 4.28 12.51
C GLU A 310 -7.99 5.63 12.43
N ARG A 311 -8.75 6.75 12.43
CA ARG A 311 -8.15 8.10 12.51
C ARG A 311 -7.34 8.29 13.80
N TYR A 312 -7.87 7.82 14.93
CA TYR A 312 -7.15 7.84 16.19
C TYR A 312 -5.86 7.00 16.12
N LEU A 313 -5.91 5.79 15.55
CA LEU A 313 -4.73 4.95 15.37
C LEU A 313 -3.68 5.63 14.47
N MET A 314 -4.09 6.22 13.34
CA MET A 314 -3.18 7.00 12.48
C MET A 314 -2.53 8.15 13.26
N GLN A 315 -3.29 8.83 14.10
CA GLN A 315 -2.78 9.94 14.92
C GLN A 315 -1.83 9.43 16.01
N SER A 316 -2.14 8.30 16.66
CA SER A 316 -1.31 7.72 17.71
C SER A 316 0.01 7.18 17.17
N LEU A 317 -0.03 6.49 16.02
CA LEU A 317 1.16 5.96 15.34
C LEU A 317 2.10 7.08 14.86
N ASN A 318 1.55 8.23 14.48
CA ASN A 318 2.34 9.40 14.04
C ASN A 318 2.75 10.33 15.18
N ASN A 319 2.31 10.08 16.43
CA ASN A 319 2.68 10.90 17.58
C ASN A 319 4.07 10.52 18.12
N THR A 320 5.10 10.71 17.30
CA THR A 320 6.49 10.30 17.57
C THR A 320 7.41 11.47 17.95
N GLN A 321 6.83 12.61 18.35
CA GLN A 321 7.60 13.80 18.72
C GLN A 321 8.38 13.56 20.02
N VAL A 322 9.71 13.64 19.95
CA VAL A 322 10.62 13.53 21.10
C VAL A 322 11.53 14.75 21.13
N SER A 323 11.69 15.35 22.31
CA SER A 323 12.68 16.42 22.52
C SER A 323 14.02 15.81 22.91
N PHE A 324 15.05 16.00 22.10
CA PHE A 324 16.38 15.52 22.41
C PHE A 324 17.16 16.56 23.23
N PRO A 325 17.94 16.15 24.26
CA PRO A 325 18.64 17.08 25.15
C PRO A 325 19.79 17.85 24.50
N SER A 326 20.37 17.34 23.40
CA SER A 326 21.54 17.93 22.77
C SER A 326 21.13 19.07 21.83
N SER A 327 21.80 20.22 21.96
CA SER A 327 21.79 21.28 20.95
C SER A 327 22.69 20.95 19.75
N VAL A 328 23.34 19.79 19.78
CA VAL A 328 24.26 19.31 18.75
C VAL A 328 23.45 18.81 17.57
N THR A 329 23.68 19.42 16.41
CA THR A 329 22.92 19.10 15.19
C THR A 329 23.81 18.63 14.04
N CYS A 330 25.13 18.54 14.27
CA CYS A 330 26.12 18.13 13.27
C CYS A 330 26.91 16.92 13.76
N ILE A 331 27.24 16.01 12.82
CA ILE A 331 27.93 14.74 13.09
C ILE A 331 29.29 14.96 13.77
N HIS A 332 30.16 15.81 13.20
CA HIS A 332 31.49 16.07 13.76
C HIS A 332 31.44 16.67 15.18
N HIS A 333 30.45 17.50 15.49
CA HIS A 333 30.27 18.06 16.83
C HIS A 333 29.90 16.97 17.85
N GLU A 334 29.01 16.04 17.48
CA GLU A 334 28.61 14.93 18.36
C GLU A 334 29.79 13.97 18.58
N PHE A 335 30.59 13.71 17.54
CA PHE A 335 31.81 12.90 17.69
C PHE A 335 32.81 13.53 18.66
N VAL A 336 33.12 14.83 18.50
CA VAL A 336 34.03 15.54 19.41
C VAL A 336 33.50 15.50 20.84
N TYR A 337 32.18 15.61 21.03
CA TYR A 337 31.56 15.45 22.35
C TYR A 337 31.83 14.07 22.97
N GLN A 338 31.76 12.99 22.18
CA GLN A 338 32.10 11.65 22.67
C GLN A 338 33.60 11.50 22.95
N VAL A 339 34.48 12.07 22.12
CA VAL A 339 35.93 12.06 22.37
C VAL A 339 36.27 12.71 23.72
N MET A 340 35.64 13.84 24.04
CA MET A 340 35.84 14.53 25.32
C MET A 340 35.37 13.70 26.52
N LYS A 341 34.34 12.85 26.34
CA LYS A 341 33.84 11.97 27.40
C LYS A 341 34.63 10.68 27.54
N HIS A 342 35.10 10.11 26.44
CA HIS A 342 35.65 8.76 26.36
C HIS A 342 37.00 8.71 25.63
N PRO A 343 37.98 9.55 25.96
CA PRO A 343 39.18 9.75 25.13
C PRO A 343 40.03 8.48 24.95
N GLN A 344 40.14 7.67 26.00
CA GLN A 344 40.97 6.46 26.04
C GLN A 344 40.20 5.19 25.70
N LYS A 345 38.91 5.30 25.34
CA LYS A 345 38.13 4.15 24.94
C LYS A 345 38.48 3.76 23.51
N LEU A 346 38.51 2.46 23.22
CA LEU A 346 38.63 1.95 21.86
C LEU A 346 37.47 2.50 20.99
N ALA A 347 37.80 3.15 19.89
CA ALA A 347 36.82 3.72 18.96
C ALA A 347 36.65 2.82 17.74
N VAL A 348 37.75 2.41 17.11
CA VAL A 348 37.75 1.60 15.90
C VAL A 348 38.87 0.57 15.93
N GLU A 349 38.59 -0.63 15.42
CA GLU A 349 39.54 -1.72 15.30
C GLU A 349 39.38 -2.43 13.94
N LEU A 350 40.50 -2.79 13.32
CA LEU A 350 40.59 -3.66 12.14
C LEU A 350 41.78 -4.60 12.34
N ASP A 351 41.49 -5.89 12.53
CA ASP A 351 42.48 -6.93 12.83
C ASP A 351 43.42 -6.55 13.98
N GLU A 352 44.72 -6.32 13.71
CA GLU A 352 45.72 -5.92 14.73
C GLU A 352 45.83 -4.40 14.92
N GLN A 353 45.15 -3.60 14.09
CA GLN A 353 45.17 -2.15 14.14
C GLN A 353 44.00 -1.63 14.97
N SER A 354 44.26 -0.70 15.89
CA SER A 354 43.23 -0.11 16.72
C SER A 354 43.53 1.37 17.01
N LEU A 355 42.47 2.15 17.19
CA LEU A 355 42.55 3.55 17.60
C LEU A 355 41.55 3.82 18.72
N THR A 356 42.03 4.48 19.77
CA THR A 356 41.17 5.12 20.76
C THR A 356 40.47 6.34 20.17
N TYR A 357 39.44 6.86 20.85
CA TYR A 357 38.76 8.10 20.41
C TYR A 357 39.72 9.29 20.28
N CYS A 358 40.70 9.41 21.18
CA CYS A 358 41.69 10.48 21.14
C CYS A 358 42.64 10.35 19.95
N GLU A 359 43.13 9.14 19.67
CA GLU A 359 44.01 8.87 18.52
C GLU A 359 43.26 9.02 17.20
N LEU A 360 42.03 8.53 17.13
CA LEU A 360 41.17 8.70 15.96
C LEU A 360 40.91 10.19 15.68
N LEU A 361 40.60 10.99 16.70
CA LEU A 361 40.44 12.44 16.55
C LEU A 361 41.71 13.10 16.03
N HIS A 362 42.89 12.70 16.51
CA HIS A 362 44.16 13.26 16.07
C HIS A 362 44.35 13.11 14.54
N TYR A 363 44.16 11.89 14.01
CA TYR A 363 44.28 11.65 12.57
C TYR A 363 43.19 12.36 11.75
N ILE A 364 41.95 12.40 12.27
CA ILE A 364 40.85 13.17 11.65
C ILE A 364 41.22 14.65 11.55
N GLN A 365 41.77 15.24 12.61
CA GLN A 365 42.13 16.65 12.63
C GLN A 365 43.27 16.97 11.67
N ILE A 366 44.30 16.11 11.57
CA ILE A 366 45.39 16.26 10.59
C ILE A 366 44.80 16.30 9.18
N LEU A 367 44.03 15.29 8.80
CA LEU A 367 43.45 15.23 7.46
C LEU A 367 42.49 16.40 7.21
N SER A 368 41.66 16.77 8.18
CA SER A 368 40.74 17.92 8.07
C SER A 368 41.49 19.23 7.80
N LEU A 369 42.64 19.43 8.46
CA LEU A 369 43.46 20.63 8.25
C LEU A 369 44.11 20.63 6.87
N THR A 370 44.58 19.48 6.38
CA THR A 370 45.06 19.36 5.00
C THR A 370 43.95 19.69 4.00
N LEU A 371 42.73 19.17 4.20
CA LEU A 371 41.57 19.47 3.34
C LEU A 371 41.25 20.97 3.32
N LEU A 372 41.29 21.65 4.46
CA LEU A 372 41.02 23.10 4.55
C LEU A 372 42.15 23.96 3.99
N ASN A 373 43.40 23.67 4.37
CA ASN A 373 44.53 24.57 4.13
C ASN A 373 45.17 24.37 2.74
N GLU A 374 45.26 23.12 2.29
CA GLU A 374 45.95 22.78 1.03
C GLU A 374 44.97 22.58 -0.13
N TYR A 375 43.82 21.97 0.14
CA TYR A 375 42.81 21.66 -0.88
C TYR A 375 41.62 22.64 -0.88
N HIS A 376 41.59 23.56 0.10
CA HIS A 376 40.58 24.62 0.22
C HIS A 376 39.14 24.09 0.21
N VAL A 377 38.90 22.95 0.86
CA VAL A 377 37.54 22.45 1.10
C VAL A 377 36.76 23.47 1.91
N PHE A 378 35.53 23.79 1.49
CA PHE A 378 34.66 24.73 2.20
C PHE A 378 33.30 24.10 2.53
N PRO A 379 32.54 24.66 3.50
CA PRO A 379 31.25 24.12 3.89
C PRO A 379 30.30 23.87 2.71
N GLY A 380 29.82 22.63 2.58
CA GLY A 380 28.90 22.21 1.52
C GLY A 380 29.59 21.70 0.24
N GLU A 381 30.92 21.73 0.15
CA GLU A 381 31.65 21.13 -0.97
C GLU A 381 31.60 19.61 -0.93
N ILE A 382 31.20 18.97 -2.04
CA ILE A 382 31.17 17.50 -2.12
C ILE A 382 32.59 16.97 -2.30
N VAL A 383 33.00 16.10 -1.38
CA VAL A 383 34.26 15.37 -1.45
C VAL A 383 33.94 13.89 -1.63
N CYS A 384 34.34 13.36 -2.78
CA CYS A 384 34.20 11.95 -3.04
C CYS A 384 35.28 11.14 -2.30
N GLN A 385 34.96 9.92 -1.87
CA GLN A 385 35.93 9.03 -1.24
C GLN A 385 35.82 7.64 -1.84
N CYS A 386 36.93 7.16 -2.41
CA CYS A 386 37.07 5.81 -2.97
C CYS A 386 38.14 5.07 -2.17
N VAL A 387 37.76 4.51 -1.02
CA VAL A 387 38.68 3.85 -0.08
C VAL A 387 38.10 2.48 0.29
N GLU A 388 38.92 1.42 0.30
CA GLU A 388 38.49 0.11 0.80
C GLU A 388 38.33 0.14 2.33
N ARG A 389 37.71 -0.89 2.92
CA ARG A 389 37.58 -0.96 4.38
C ARG A 389 38.95 -0.92 5.04
N SER A 390 39.20 0.16 5.77
CA SER A 390 40.44 0.45 6.50
C SER A 390 40.19 1.53 7.54
N LEU A 391 41.12 1.74 8.46
CA LEU A 391 41.05 2.89 9.38
C LEU A 391 41.01 4.23 8.61
N SER A 392 41.73 4.31 7.48
CA SER A 392 41.74 5.47 6.58
C SER A 392 40.35 5.78 6.01
N MET A 393 39.48 4.78 5.83
CA MET A 393 38.09 5.00 5.42
C MET A 393 37.31 5.81 6.47
N VAL A 394 37.43 5.44 7.74
CA VAL A 394 36.73 6.12 8.85
C VAL A 394 37.31 7.52 9.07
N ILE A 395 38.64 7.65 9.02
CA ILE A 395 39.34 8.93 9.13
C ILE A 395 38.91 9.88 7.99
N GLY A 396 38.85 9.38 6.75
CA GLY A 396 38.41 10.15 5.59
C GLY A 396 36.99 10.70 5.73
N ILE A 397 36.03 9.84 6.10
CA ILE A 397 34.63 10.23 6.30
C ILE A 397 34.54 11.37 7.32
N MET A 398 35.16 11.18 8.48
CA MET A 398 35.09 12.13 9.58
C MET A 398 35.87 13.42 9.30
N ALA A 399 36.95 13.35 8.51
CA ALA A 399 37.70 14.54 8.12
C ALA A 399 36.95 15.41 7.10
N ILE A 400 36.23 14.78 6.17
CA ILE A 400 35.30 15.49 5.28
C ILE A 400 34.23 16.20 6.12
N GLU A 401 33.59 15.48 7.05
CA GLU A 401 32.56 16.03 7.94
C GLU A 401 33.09 17.18 8.81
N MET A 402 34.31 17.08 9.33
CA MET A 402 34.93 18.09 10.21
C MET A 402 35.47 19.31 9.46
N SER A 403 35.87 19.15 8.19
CA SER A 403 36.16 20.28 7.30
C SER A 403 34.89 20.98 6.76
N GLY A 404 33.72 20.39 7.01
CA GLY A 404 32.41 20.88 6.56
C GLY A 404 32.05 20.47 5.14
N GLY A 405 32.85 19.61 4.52
CA GLY A 405 32.54 18.99 3.24
C GLY A 405 31.39 17.99 3.36
N VAL A 406 30.87 17.60 2.20
CA VAL A 406 29.80 16.62 2.04
C VAL A 406 30.40 15.30 1.59
N TYR A 407 30.27 14.26 2.42
CA TYR A 407 30.81 12.94 2.13
C TYR A 407 30.03 12.26 0.98
N CYS A 408 30.73 11.79 -0.03
CA CYS A 408 30.15 10.96 -1.09
C CYS A 408 30.97 9.67 -1.29
N PRO A 409 30.49 8.49 -0.87
CA PRO A 409 31.18 7.23 -1.08
C PRO A 409 31.22 6.84 -2.55
N LEU A 410 32.37 6.33 -2.95
CA LEU A 410 32.61 5.66 -4.22
C LEU A 410 33.09 4.24 -3.92
N SER A 411 32.42 3.25 -4.51
CA SER A 411 32.78 1.84 -4.31
C SER A 411 34.10 1.52 -5.00
N SER A 412 35.10 1.06 -4.24
CA SER A 412 36.37 0.56 -4.80
C SER A 412 36.17 -0.60 -5.78
N ARG A 413 35.01 -1.26 -5.78
CA ARG A 413 34.70 -2.37 -6.69
C ARG A 413 34.09 -1.92 -8.01
N ASP A 414 33.67 -0.65 -8.09
CA ASP A 414 33.06 -0.13 -9.31
C ASP A 414 34.12 0.02 -10.42
N PRO A 415 33.72 -0.20 -11.68
CA PRO A 415 34.59 0.03 -12.81
C PRO A 415 34.87 1.53 -12.98
N GLN A 416 36.05 1.86 -13.51
CA GLN A 416 36.54 3.24 -13.62
C GLN A 416 35.55 4.19 -14.31
N HIS A 417 34.95 3.78 -15.43
CA HIS A 417 33.97 4.62 -16.14
C HIS A 417 32.78 5.04 -15.25
N ARG A 418 32.33 4.15 -14.35
CA ARG A 418 31.23 4.42 -13.42
C ARG A 418 31.68 5.40 -12.33
N LEU A 419 32.88 5.21 -11.78
CA LEU A 419 33.47 6.12 -10.79
C LEU A 419 33.57 7.54 -11.35
N HIS A 420 34.09 7.69 -12.58
CA HIS A 420 34.19 8.97 -13.25
C HIS A 420 32.82 9.62 -13.51
N ALA A 421 31.84 8.85 -13.97
CA ALA A 421 30.48 9.37 -14.17
C ALA A 421 29.86 9.88 -12.85
N LEU A 422 30.12 9.20 -11.74
CA LEU A 422 29.65 9.65 -10.42
C LEU A 422 30.37 10.91 -9.95
N VAL A 423 31.70 11.01 -10.12
CA VAL A 423 32.47 12.23 -9.80
C VAL A 423 32.03 13.41 -10.66
N GLU A 424 31.79 13.19 -11.95
CA GLU A 424 31.28 14.22 -12.86
C GLU A 424 29.88 14.70 -12.43
N GLN A 425 29.00 13.76 -12.05
CA GLN A 425 27.66 14.09 -11.57
C GLN A 425 27.68 14.87 -10.24
N THR A 426 28.64 14.60 -9.35
CA THR A 426 28.80 15.36 -8.10
C THR A 426 29.55 16.67 -8.28
N GLN A 427 30.21 16.87 -9.43
CA GLN A 427 31.16 17.96 -9.67
C GLN A 427 32.25 18.06 -8.59
N SER A 428 32.59 16.93 -7.96
CA SER A 428 33.60 16.90 -6.90
C SER A 428 34.97 17.18 -7.50
N ARG A 429 35.67 18.17 -6.93
CA ARG A 429 37.04 18.54 -7.36
C ARG A 429 38.11 17.61 -6.78
N LEU A 430 37.78 16.90 -5.72
CA LEU A 430 38.71 16.15 -4.89
C LEU A 430 38.14 14.76 -4.61
N VAL A 431 38.94 13.74 -4.87
CA VAL A 431 38.63 12.37 -4.45
C VAL A 431 39.66 11.91 -3.43
N LEU A 432 39.20 11.54 -2.23
CA LEU A 432 40.04 10.86 -1.26
C LEU A 432 40.20 9.40 -1.66
N VAL A 433 41.44 8.95 -1.70
CA VAL A 433 41.83 7.59 -2.06
C VAL A 433 42.78 7.04 -0.99
N HIS A 434 43.04 5.75 -1.06
CA HIS A 434 44.16 5.12 -0.36
C HIS A 434 45.04 4.39 -1.38
N HIS A 435 46.17 3.86 -0.95
CA HIS A 435 47.19 3.30 -1.85
C HIS A 435 46.68 2.27 -2.88
N LEU A 436 45.65 1.46 -2.57
CA LEU A 436 45.09 0.47 -3.52
C LEU A 436 44.16 1.07 -4.58
N THR A 437 43.69 2.30 -4.39
CA THR A 437 42.66 2.96 -5.22
C THR A 437 43.17 4.17 -5.99
N THR A 438 44.42 4.60 -5.75
CA THR A 438 45.04 5.74 -6.44
C THR A 438 44.98 5.62 -7.96
N THR A 439 45.17 4.41 -8.51
CA THR A 439 45.19 4.14 -9.95
C THR A 439 43.82 4.16 -10.64
N LYS A 440 42.72 4.33 -9.89
CA LYS A 440 41.35 4.30 -10.43
C LYS A 440 40.89 5.62 -11.04
N PHE A 441 41.65 6.70 -10.89
CA PHE A 441 41.29 8.02 -11.38
C PHE A 441 42.36 8.51 -12.36
N TYR A 442 41.92 9.14 -13.46
CA TYR A 442 42.82 9.80 -14.42
C TYR A 442 43.34 11.13 -13.88
N ASP A 443 44.40 11.66 -14.49
CA ASP A 443 45.10 12.89 -14.08
C ASP A 443 44.22 14.15 -14.01
N ASP A 444 43.04 14.15 -14.65
CA ASP A 444 42.10 15.28 -14.65
C ASP A 444 41.34 15.45 -13.32
N ILE A 445 41.38 14.46 -12.42
CA ILE A 445 40.74 14.48 -11.10
C ILE A 445 41.83 14.53 -10.02
N VAL A 446 41.76 15.51 -9.12
CA VAL A 446 42.69 15.58 -7.99
C VAL A 446 42.39 14.44 -7.02
N SER A 447 43.29 13.46 -6.96
CA SER A 447 43.22 12.35 -6.00
C SER A 447 44.17 12.58 -4.84
N LEU A 448 43.67 12.50 -3.61
CA LEU A 448 44.46 12.65 -2.39
C LEU A 448 44.58 11.32 -1.65
N ASP A 449 45.80 10.80 -1.56
CA ASP A 449 46.08 9.57 -0.82
C ASP A 449 46.14 9.83 0.68
N ILE A 450 45.14 9.31 1.40
CA ILE A 450 45.00 9.45 2.85
C ILE A 450 46.22 8.83 3.56
N ASP A 451 46.67 7.64 3.13
CA ASP A 451 47.74 6.92 3.82
C ASP A 451 49.06 7.70 3.75
N SER A 452 49.31 8.35 2.61
CA SER A 452 50.47 9.23 2.42
C SER A 452 50.48 10.41 3.41
N ILE A 453 49.32 11.01 3.70
CA ILE A 453 49.24 12.11 4.69
C ILE A 453 49.47 11.59 6.11
N LEU A 454 48.82 10.49 6.47
CA LEU A 454 48.87 9.96 7.83
C LEU A 454 50.25 9.40 8.20
N ASN A 455 51.02 8.92 7.22
CA ASN A 455 52.37 8.39 7.42
C ASN A 455 53.46 9.46 7.54
N VAL A 456 53.17 10.73 7.21
CA VAL A 456 54.13 11.82 7.45
C VAL A 456 54.19 12.05 8.96
N ASN A 457 55.25 11.54 9.60
CA ASN A 457 55.58 11.63 11.03
C ASN A 457 55.77 13.07 11.57
N ASN A 458 54.87 14.00 11.27
CA ASN A 458 54.89 15.39 11.73
C ASN A 458 54.05 15.59 12.99
N ILE A 459 54.21 14.67 13.96
CA ILE A 459 53.67 14.79 15.33
C ILE A 459 54.24 16.04 16.05
N ASN A 460 55.31 16.65 15.51
CA ASN A 460 56.03 17.80 16.10
C ASN A 460 55.90 19.14 15.34
N SER A 461 54.91 19.29 14.45
CA SER A 461 54.63 20.62 13.88
C SER A 461 53.68 21.41 14.80
N ASP A 462 53.86 22.73 14.91
CA ASP A 462 52.92 23.63 15.62
C ASP A 462 51.59 23.68 14.85
N ILE A 463 50.79 22.62 14.96
CA ILE A 463 49.51 22.47 14.25
C ILE A 463 48.49 23.44 14.86
N ASN A 464 48.07 24.43 14.07
CA ASN A 464 47.06 25.39 14.49
C ASN A 464 45.64 24.83 14.29
N TYR A 465 45.12 24.15 15.31
CA TYR A 465 43.76 23.60 15.30
C TYR A 465 42.64 24.66 15.31
N ASN A 466 42.95 25.95 15.54
CA ASN A 466 41.93 27.00 15.56
C ASN A 466 41.18 27.13 14.22
N CYS A 467 41.81 26.73 13.10
CA CYS A 467 41.17 26.72 11.78
C CYS A 467 39.89 25.85 11.76
N LEU A 468 39.89 24.71 12.47
CA LEU A 468 38.73 23.82 12.55
C LEU A 468 37.57 24.46 13.32
N SER A 469 37.85 25.29 14.32
CA SER A 469 36.81 26.00 15.09
C SER A 469 36.08 27.09 14.28
N ASN A 470 36.69 27.52 13.16
CA ASN A 470 36.12 28.50 12.25
C ASN A 470 35.17 27.89 11.21
N VAL A 471 35.17 26.56 11.05
CA VAL A 471 34.22 25.86 10.18
C VAL A 471 32.82 25.99 10.81
N LYS A 472 31.90 26.65 10.09
CA LYS A 472 30.52 26.87 10.56
C LYS A 472 29.55 26.04 9.72
N VAL A 473 29.18 24.89 10.25
CA VAL A 473 28.18 24.00 9.67
C VAL A 473 26.93 23.94 10.55
N LYS A 474 25.75 23.93 9.94
CA LYS A 474 24.45 23.85 10.61
C LYS A 474 23.78 22.52 10.31
N GLY A 475 22.99 21.98 11.23
CA GLY A 475 22.32 20.70 11.02
C GLY A 475 21.42 20.57 9.78
N LYS A 476 20.97 21.69 9.20
CA LYS A 476 20.18 21.71 7.96
C LYS A 476 21.01 21.55 6.68
N GLU A 477 22.33 21.60 6.77
CA GLU A 477 23.25 21.42 5.65
C GLU A 477 23.46 19.93 5.37
N ILE A 478 23.84 19.61 4.14
CA ILE A 478 24.03 18.24 3.67
C ILE A 478 25.27 17.68 4.38
N ALA A 479 25.15 16.48 4.94
CA ALA A 479 26.26 15.73 5.53
C ALA A 479 26.88 14.80 4.49
N TYR A 480 26.03 14.01 3.83
CA TYR A 480 26.48 13.02 2.86
C TYR A 480 25.48 12.80 1.73
N ILE A 481 25.99 12.18 0.66
CA ILE A 481 25.24 11.80 -0.53
C ILE A 481 25.41 10.31 -0.77
N ILE A 482 24.30 9.57 -0.89
CA ILE A 482 24.31 8.17 -1.32
C ILE A 482 23.63 8.05 -2.68
N PHE A 483 24.25 7.34 -3.61
CA PHE A 483 23.67 7.06 -4.91
C PHE A 483 22.78 5.82 -4.88
N THR A 484 21.58 5.92 -5.45
CA THR A 484 20.64 4.81 -5.61
C THR A 484 20.50 4.43 -7.09
N SER A 485 20.13 3.17 -7.36
CA SER A 485 19.79 2.72 -8.72
C SER A 485 18.53 3.46 -9.19
N GLY A 486 18.70 4.44 -10.07
CA GLY A 486 17.58 5.09 -10.72
C GLY A 486 16.89 4.14 -11.68
N SER A 487 15.55 4.10 -11.66
CA SER A 487 14.73 3.36 -12.64
C SER A 487 15.00 3.75 -14.09
N THR A 488 15.59 4.92 -14.31
CA THR A 488 16.00 5.48 -15.61
C THR A 488 17.37 5.01 -16.08
N GLY A 489 18.08 4.16 -15.32
CA GLY A 489 19.44 3.71 -15.61
C GLY A 489 20.55 4.68 -15.16
N THR A 490 20.21 5.93 -14.86
CA THR A 490 21.13 6.95 -14.31
C THR A 490 21.05 6.96 -12.77
N PRO A 491 22.18 6.86 -12.05
CA PRO A 491 22.20 6.96 -10.58
C PRO A 491 21.57 8.26 -10.06
N LYS A 492 20.80 8.16 -8.98
CA LYS A 492 20.18 9.33 -8.32
C LYS A 492 20.86 9.60 -6.99
N ALA A 493 21.30 10.85 -6.78
CA ALA A 493 21.93 11.31 -5.56
C ALA A 493 20.88 11.61 -4.48
N VAL A 494 20.91 10.87 -3.38
CA VAL A 494 20.09 11.13 -2.19
C VAL A 494 20.93 11.96 -1.22
N GLN A 495 20.49 13.18 -0.95
CA GLN A 495 21.16 14.12 -0.04
C GLN A 495 20.60 13.96 1.38
N VAL A 496 21.45 13.63 2.34
CA VAL A 496 21.07 13.54 3.76
C VAL A 496 21.71 14.67 4.54
N ARG A 497 20.92 15.39 5.33
CA ARG A 497 21.41 16.48 6.18
C ARG A 497 21.90 15.96 7.52
N HIS A 498 22.81 16.66 8.18
CA HIS A 498 23.30 16.19 9.48
C HIS A 498 22.17 16.01 10.50
N LYS A 499 21.20 16.93 10.55
CA LYS A 499 20.06 16.83 11.47
C LYS A 499 19.20 15.58 11.20
N ASN A 500 19.01 15.19 9.93
CA ASN A 500 18.29 13.96 9.60
C ASN A 500 18.99 12.74 10.23
N PHE A 501 20.32 12.67 10.09
CA PHE A 501 21.09 11.55 10.64
C PHE A 501 21.13 11.57 12.17
N ILE A 502 21.39 12.73 12.78
CA ILE A 502 21.42 12.91 14.23
C ILE A 502 20.05 12.56 14.86
N ASP A 503 18.95 13.05 14.30
CA ASP A 503 17.60 12.74 14.79
C ASP A 503 17.31 11.23 14.66
N CYS A 504 17.77 10.59 13.58
CA CYS A 504 17.67 9.14 13.41
C CYS A 504 18.46 8.38 14.50
N MET A 505 19.72 8.74 14.75
CA MET A 505 20.54 8.09 15.77
C MET A 505 19.96 8.29 17.18
N HIS A 506 19.47 9.48 17.49
CA HIS A 506 18.80 9.73 18.75
C HIS A 506 17.48 8.96 18.89
N SER A 507 16.72 8.80 17.81
CA SER A 507 15.49 7.99 17.83
C SER A 507 15.78 6.51 18.13
N LEU A 508 16.84 5.96 17.54
CA LEU A 508 17.29 4.58 17.79
C LEU A 508 17.81 4.39 19.21
N ALA A 509 18.56 5.36 19.74
CA ALA A 509 18.98 5.36 21.14
C ALA A 509 17.79 5.47 22.10
N TYR A 510 16.78 6.27 21.76
CA TYR A 510 15.57 6.45 22.58
C TYR A 510 14.78 5.14 22.74
N ILE A 511 14.69 4.32 21.69
CA ILE A 511 14.06 2.99 21.75
C ILE A 511 15.03 1.90 22.24
N ASN A 512 16.17 2.26 22.83
CA ASN A 512 17.21 1.37 23.34
C ASN A 512 17.71 0.35 22.30
N SER A 513 17.75 0.71 21.02
CA SER A 513 18.26 -0.19 19.97
C SER A 513 19.78 -0.26 19.93
N PHE A 514 20.50 0.80 20.31
CA PHE A 514 21.95 0.79 20.51
C PHE A 514 22.39 1.94 21.43
N ASN A 515 23.55 1.80 22.09
CA ASN A 515 24.09 2.73 23.07
C ASN A 515 25.63 2.65 23.14
N LYS A 516 26.23 3.46 24.02
CA LYS A 516 27.69 3.54 24.20
C LYS A 516 28.38 2.22 24.58
N ASN A 517 27.68 1.25 25.15
CA ASN A 517 28.29 -0.03 25.52
C ASN A 517 28.29 -1.04 24.37
N ASP A 518 27.70 -0.68 23.23
CA ASP A 518 27.65 -1.56 22.08
C ASP A 518 28.95 -1.60 21.30
N THR A 519 29.16 -2.75 20.68
CA THR A 519 30.22 -3.02 19.72
C THR A 519 29.55 -3.37 18.39
N VAL A 520 29.71 -2.50 17.40
CA VAL A 520 29.08 -2.61 16.08
C VAL A 520 30.09 -3.13 15.08
N VAL A 521 29.68 -4.08 14.24
CA VAL A 521 30.50 -4.55 13.12
C VAL A 521 30.22 -3.74 11.85
N GLN A 522 31.28 -3.28 11.18
CA GLN A 522 31.23 -2.64 9.86
C GLN A 522 31.41 -3.71 8.78
N MET A 523 30.32 -4.03 8.07
CA MET A 523 30.32 -5.02 7.01
C MET A 523 29.62 -4.55 5.74
N THR A 524 28.73 -3.56 5.84
CA THR A 524 27.97 -3.07 4.71
C THR A 524 28.86 -2.32 3.72
N GLY A 525 28.57 -2.47 2.42
CA GLY A 525 29.29 -1.74 1.36
C GLY A 525 28.94 -0.25 1.37
N CYS A 526 29.90 0.61 1.01
CA CYS A 526 29.72 2.07 1.05
C CYS A 526 28.65 2.64 0.11
N SER A 527 28.15 1.84 -0.83
CA SER A 527 27.03 2.20 -1.71
C SER A 527 25.65 2.17 -1.03
N PHE A 528 25.57 1.73 0.23
CA PHE A 528 24.33 1.70 1.01
C PHE A 528 24.43 2.68 2.18
N ASP A 529 23.32 3.31 2.54
CA ASP A 529 23.23 4.24 3.67
C ASP A 529 23.55 3.59 5.04
N ILE A 530 23.23 2.30 5.21
CA ILE A 530 23.57 1.52 6.40
C ILE A 530 25.09 1.51 6.68
N HIS A 531 25.96 1.64 5.67
CA HIS A 531 27.40 1.81 5.90
C HIS A 531 27.72 3.05 6.75
N VAL A 532 27.02 4.16 6.50
CA VAL A 532 27.18 5.39 7.28
C VAL A 532 26.66 5.19 8.70
N GLN A 533 25.54 4.47 8.87
CA GLN A 533 24.99 4.15 10.18
C GLN A 533 25.90 3.23 11.01
N GLU A 534 26.46 2.18 10.41
CA GLU A 534 27.41 1.28 11.08
C GLU A 534 28.60 2.05 11.65
N ILE A 535 29.17 2.95 10.84
CA ILE A 535 30.38 3.71 11.22
C ILE A 535 30.04 4.86 12.15
N LEU A 536 29.23 5.81 11.68
CA LEU A 536 28.99 7.05 12.41
C LEU A 536 28.08 6.79 13.60
N GLY A 537 27.07 5.94 13.47
CA GLY A 537 26.09 5.70 14.54
C GLY A 537 26.76 5.31 15.85
N ILE A 538 27.65 4.32 15.82
CA ILE A 538 28.34 3.84 17.03
C ILE A 538 29.36 4.84 17.57
N LEU A 539 30.08 5.53 16.68
CA LEU A 539 31.07 6.54 17.07
C LEU A 539 30.42 7.76 17.72
N LEU A 540 29.24 8.17 17.23
CA LEU A 540 28.45 9.25 17.83
C LEU A 540 27.79 8.84 19.15
N ALA A 541 27.59 7.53 19.38
CA ALA A 541 27.12 7.01 20.66
C ALA A 541 28.25 6.82 21.69
N GLY A 542 29.53 6.87 21.30
CA GLY A 542 30.66 6.59 22.17
C GLY A 542 30.95 5.09 22.36
N GLY A 543 30.46 4.24 21.45
CA GLY A 543 30.71 2.79 21.42
C GLY A 543 31.97 2.39 20.67
N THR A 544 32.06 1.13 20.27
CA THR A 544 33.23 0.57 19.55
C THR A 544 32.82 0.08 18.16
N LEU A 545 33.58 0.46 17.12
CA LEU A 545 33.42 -0.02 15.75
C LEU A 545 34.46 -1.10 15.44
N ILE A 546 34.00 -2.29 15.05
CA ILE A 546 34.86 -3.38 14.57
C ILE A 546 34.71 -3.49 13.07
N MET A 547 35.78 -3.27 12.32
CA MET A 547 35.76 -3.35 10.87
C MET A 547 36.13 -4.76 10.41
N LEU A 548 35.36 -5.32 9.48
CA LEU A 548 35.79 -6.51 8.76
C LEU A 548 36.79 -6.13 7.68
N HIS A 549 37.79 -6.98 7.44
CA HIS A 549 38.64 -6.84 6.26
C HIS A 549 37.82 -6.87 4.96
N PRO A 550 38.34 -6.33 3.84
CA PRO A 550 37.68 -6.44 2.54
C PRO A 550 37.32 -7.89 2.22
N GLY A 551 36.04 -8.15 1.94
CA GLY A 551 35.55 -9.51 1.67
C GLY A 551 35.13 -10.34 2.90
N GLY A 552 35.48 -9.94 4.13
CA GLY A 552 35.19 -10.74 5.34
C GLY A 552 33.71 -11.00 5.64
N MET A 553 32.78 -10.27 5.00
CA MET A 553 31.34 -10.46 5.17
C MET A 553 30.80 -11.75 4.53
N ILE A 554 31.52 -12.33 3.57
CA ILE A 554 31.16 -13.59 2.88
C ILE A 554 32.06 -14.76 3.31
N ASP A 555 33.09 -14.48 4.10
CA ASP A 555 33.86 -15.50 4.80
C ASP A 555 33.16 -15.78 6.13
N PHE A 556 32.30 -16.80 6.14
CA PHE A 556 31.44 -17.06 7.30
C PHE A 556 32.21 -17.61 8.50
N ASP A 557 33.36 -18.27 8.30
CA ASP A 557 34.19 -18.72 9.40
C ASP A 557 34.85 -17.51 10.08
N TYR A 558 35.45 -16.60 9.31
CA TYR A 558 36.00 -15.34 9.82
C TYR A 558 34.93 -14.46 10.47
N LEU A 559 33.75 -14.35 9.86
CA LEU A 559 32.64 -13.57 10.40
C LEU A 559 32.21 -14.15 11.76
N SER A 560 31.95 -15.46 11.85
CA SER A 560 31.59 -16.11 13.12
C SER A 560 32.65 -15.88 14.20
N GLU A 561 33.93 -16.07 13.86
CA GLU A 561 35.04 -15.83 14.78
C GLU A 561 35.08 -14.38 15.26
N THR A 562 34.91 -13.42 14.35
CA THR A 562 34.92 -11.99 14.69
C THR A 562 33.74 -11.64 15.58
N LEU A 563 32.53 -12.14 15.28
CA LEU A 563 31.33 -11.90 16.07
C LEU A 563 31.51 -12.38 17.52
N GLN A 564 32.07 -13.58 17.71
CA GLN A 564 32.32 -14.17 19.02
C GLN A 564 33.48 -13.49 19.75
N ASN A 565 34.66 -13.40 19.14
CA ASN A 565 35.88 -12.91 19.79
C ASN A 565 35.80 -11.43 20.15
N LYS A 566 35.14 -10.62 19.31
CA LYS A 566 34.97 -9.18 19.55
C LYS A 566 33.69 -8.85 20.30
N GLN A 567 32.90 -9.85 20.70
CA GLN A 567 31.64 -9.70 21.45
C GLN A 567 30.72 -8.67 20.79
N ILE A 568 30.47 -8.84 19.49
CA ILE A 568 29.63 -7.93 18.73
C ILE A 568 28.21 -7.97 19.30
N THR A 569 27.71 -6.80 19.70
CA THR A 569 26.37 -6.66 20.29
C THR A 569 25.33 -6.18 19.29
N TYR A 570 25.80 -5.65 18.15
CA TYR A 570 24.93 -5.05 17.16
C TYR A 570 25.46 -5.29 15.73
N LEU A 571 24.58 -5.84 14.88
CA LEU A 571 24.88 -6.20 13.50
C LEU A 571 23.70 -5.81 12.60
N HIS A 572 24.00 -5.18 11.47
CA HIS A 572 23.06 -4.95 10.39
C HIS A 572 23.28 -5.97 9.28
N THR A 573 22.19 -6.54 8.75
CA THR A 573 22.28 -7.47 7.63
C THR A 573 21.00 -7.48 6.82
N VAL A 574 21.10 -7.93 5.58
CA VAL A 574 19.96 -8.17 4.70
C VAL A 574 19.46 -9.61 4.87
N PRO A 575 18.15 -9.89 4.68
CA PRO A 575 17.60 -11.22 4.87
C PRO A 575 18.33 -12.34 4.11
N SER A 576 18.82 -12.07 2.90
CA SER A 576 19.57 -13.04 2.08
C SER A 576 20.93 -13.40 2.67
N LEU A 577 21.66 -12.43 3.23
CA LEU A 577 22.94 -12.66 3.87
C LEU A 577 22.75 -13.39 5.21
N LEU A 578 21.74 -12.99 5.99
CA LEU A 578 21.38 -13.68 7.23
C LEU A 578 21.02 -15.15 6.98
N HIS A 579 20.23 -15.43 5.94
CA HIS A 579 19.89 -16.80 5.54
C HIS A 579 21.14 -17.61 5.15
N SER A 580 22.03 -17.00 4.36
CA SER A 580 23.29 -17.65 3.95
C SER A 580 24.20 -17.91 5.15
N PHE A 581 24.29 -16.96 6.08
CA PHE A 581 25.08 -17.11 7.30
C PHE A 581 24.54 -18.24 8.19
N PHE A 582 23.22 -18.38 8.36
CA PHE A 582 22.65 -19.51 9.09
C PHE A 582 22.82 -20.86 8.39
N TYR A 583 22.85 -20.88 7.05
CA TYR A 583 22.97 -22.12 6.29
C TYR A 583 24.40 -22.62 6.17
N PHE A 584 25.35 -21.71 5.97
CA PHE A 584 26.76 -22.03 5.68
C PHE A 584 27.72 -21.69 6.83
N GLY A 585 27.35 -20.76 7.71
CA GLY A 585 28.17 -20.38 8.85
C GLY A 585 28.09 -21.39 9.98
N ARG A 586 29.19 -21.54 10.72
CA ARG A 586 29.19 -22.24 12.00
C ARG A 586 28.61 -21.31 13.05
N ALA A 587 27.31 -21.38 13.25
CA ALA A 587 26.61 -20.69 14.33
C ALA A 587 26.50 -21.65 15.53
N GLU A 588 27.62 -21.86 16.25
CA GLU A 588 27.60 -22.46 17.60
C GLU A 588 27.60 -21.36 18.67
#